data_AF-A0A950K4W3-F1
#
_entry.id   AF-A0A950K4W3-F1
#
_cell.length_a   1.000
_cell.length_b   1.000
_cell.length_c   1.000
_cell.angle_alpha   90.00
_cell.angle_beta   90.00
_cell.angle_gamma   90.00
#
_symmetry.space_group_name_H-M   'P 1'
#
loop_
_entity.id
_entity.type
_entity.pdbx_description
1 polymer ?
#
loop_
_entity_poly.entity_id
_entity_poly.type
_entity_poly.pdbx_seq_one_letter_code
_entity_poly.pdbx_strand_id
1 'polypeptide(L)'
;MADAPKPDAKPAAKYEPPKELEQKAAVQKFQGRPKRQPVEQAEYFYSVKGTHIAFFVSSLGLLIAFLMMFHKDYARPWKPYQTEFAHMDFEKVWYDMNELEKKVQEHDREIKDLDSKIDQFMAKFPDSEKAEGTTLDANLFEPDLPVPPNAEPKIHLWVLKDKQKVFAKEQEKVRGELYAKNQAQNFAKDELGAVRFRYEDSKHHLEEAQKSDPSRVEHFEREFEKDRKDWDRVLKEVAESKAKYDEVQKRSSFYEDFAAEVEKRAKVKGLWDGPKSFNELKDERVAKVKERDDKRNRFNNEKPSFANTVRNSPGADFFAPTLKVRQHILLGLKDQLNFAQVTKVDRCDTCHVGIDNPTYEVRFRPDAAEEEDQVVFKNEFLRAYVEHARNRVDASKCAVCLGHTDKSEIKQPLVEHGAWKSSGDAVKFTKVFMAHPRLDLFVKDSSKHPIDKVGCTICHEGDGRDTDFTRVVHTPNSPKQGQAWRARHGTPYGEERYNWNYRELWDLPMFPTKFVQASCRRCHTEAVELDGGEKYVEGMKLVERVGCYGCHRIDSYQILPKDLA
;
A
#
# COMPACT_ATOMS: atom_id res chain seq x y z
N MET A 1 69.93 16.93 8.78
CA MET A 1 70.70 15.91 9.51
C MET A 1 70.30 14.58 8.90
N ALA A 2 71.05 14.10 7.91
CA ALA A 2 72.30 13.34 8.12
C ALA A 2 71.95 12.07 8.91
N ASP A 3 71.86 10.90 8.30
CA ASP A 3 72.96 10.08 7.76
C ASP A 3 73.03 8.81 8.62
N ALA A 4 72.64 7.66 8.06
CA ALA A 4 73.42 6.43 8.17
C ALA A 4 72.81 5.33 7.27
N PRO A 5 73.59 4.68 6.39
CA PRO A 5 73.13 3.66 5.45
C PRO A 5 73.03 2.27 6.10
N LYS A 6 72.05 1.47 5.65
CA LYS A 6 71.93 0.05 6.00
C LYS A 6 73.10 -0.73 5.36
N PRO A 7 73.88 -1.51 6.12
CA PRO A 7 74.94 -2.32 5.53
C PRO A 7 74.40 -3.57 4.82
N ASP A 8 75.04 -3.90 3.71
CA ASP A 8 74.71 -4.96 2.76
C ASP A 8 74.74 -6.37 3.37
N ALA A 9 73.77 -7.19 2.97
CA ALA A 9 73.67 -8.59 3.34
C ALA A 9 74.81 -9.40 2.68
N LYS A 10 75.71 -9.98 3.49
CA LYS A 10 76.65 -11.00 3.03
C LYS A 10 75.94 -12.36 2.87
N PRO A 11 76.28 -13.13 1.83
CA PRO A 11 75.57 -14.37 1.48
C PRO A 11 75.80 -15.47 2.52
N ALA A 12 74.73 -16.14 2.93
CA ALA A 12 74.76 -17.26 3.87
C ALA A 12 75.53 -18.44 3.25
N ALA A 13 76.61 -18.88 3.92
CA ALA A 13 77.29 -20.12 3.57
C ALA A 13 76.35 -21.31 3.81
N LYS A 14 76.14 -22.14 2.77
CA LYS A 14 75.39 -23.40 2.89
C LYS A 14 76.14 -24.36 3.79
N TYR A 15 75.53 -24.72 4.91
CA TYR A 15 76.02 -25.74 5.83
C TYR A 15 75.69 -27.12 5.28
N GLU A 16 76.72 -27.91 4.97
CA GLU A 16 76.57 -29.36 4.72
C GLU A 16 76.88 -30.12 6.02
N PRO A 17 75.93 -30.92 6.55
CA PRO A 17 76.13 -31.64 7.79
C PRO A 17 77.12 -32.81 7.64
N PRO A 18 77.86 -33.19 8.70
CA PRO A 18 78.84 -34.28 8.65
C PRO A 18 78.21 -35.65 8.31
N LYS A 19 78.87 -36.41 7.43
CA LYS A 19 78.43 -37.72 6.90
C LYS A 19 78.16 -38.83 7.95
N GLU A 20 78.58 -38.66 9.21
CA GLU A 20 78.24 -39.58 10.31
C GLU A 20 76.77 -39.52 10.76
N LEU A 21 76.11 -38.38 10.59
CA LEU A 21 74.68 -38.23 10.95
C LEU A 21 73.77 -38.95 9.94
N GLU A 22 74.16 -39.02 8.67
CA GLU A 22 73.40 -39.74 7.64
C GLU A 22 73.43 -41.26 7.84
N GLN A 23 74.57 -41.82 8.29
CA GLN A 23 74.66 -43.26 8.57
C GLN A 23 73.86 -43.67 9.82
N LYS A 24 73.82 -42.84 10.87
CA LYS A 24 72.97 -43.10 12.06
C LYS A 24 71.47 -42.95 11.74
N ALA A 25 71.11 -42.01 10.87
CA ALA A 25 69.74 -41.86 10.40
C ALA A 25 69.28 -43.00 9.47
N ALA A 26 70.19 -43.56 8.67
CA ALA A 26 69.90 -44.71 7.80
C ALA A 26 69.63 -46.00 8.61
N VAL A 27 70.34 -46.23 9.72
CA VAL A 27 70.12 -47.39 10.60
C VAL A 27 68.78 -47.30 11.36
N GLN A 28 68.33 -46.10 11.74
CA GLN A 28 67.01 -45.89 12.36
C GLN A 28 65.82 -46.04 11.40
N LYS A 29 66.05 -45.96 10.08
CA LYS A 29 64.97 -46.07 9.08
C LYS A 29 64.54 -47.50 8.76
N PHE A 30 65.40 -48.50 9.03
CA PHE A 30 65.14 -49.92 8.75
C PHE A 30 64.74 -50.76 9.97
N GLN A 31 64.84 -50.23 11.18
CA GLN A 31 64.17 -50.82 12.35
C GLN A 31 62.81 -50.16 12.50
N GLY A 32 61.76 -50.82 12.01
CA GLY A 32 60.40 -50.42 12.34
C GLY A 32 60.30 -50.23 13.85
N ARG A 33 59.79 -49.07 14.31
CA ARG A 33 59.59 -48.83 15.74
C ARG A 33 58.83 -50.03 16.31
N PRO A 34 59.34 -50.70 17.36
CA PRO A 34 58.56 -51.73 18.02
C PRO A 34 57.21 -51.12 18.41
N LYS A 35 56.10 -51.79 18.09
CA LYS A 35 54.79 -51.44 18.65
C LYS A 35 55.00 -51.35 20.16
N ARG A 36 54.92 -50.14 20.73
CA ARG A 36 54.99 -49.97 22.18
C ARG A 36 53.89 -50.86 22.76
N GLN A 37 54.29 -51.86 23.54
CA GLN A 37 53.35 -52.63 24.36
C GLN A 37 52.72 -51.66 25.37
N PRO A 38 51.44 -51.85 25.74
CA PRO A 38 50.69 -50.88 26.53
C PRO A 38 51.08 -50.99 28.00
N VAL A 39 52.26 -50.46 28.36
CA VAL A 39 52.72 -50.43 29.75
C VAL A 39 53.27 -49.04 30.04
N GLU A 40 52.32 -48.16 30.31
CA GLU A 40 52.35 -47.01 31.23
C GLU A 40 51.03 -46.27 30.95
N GLN A 41 49.91 -46.95 31.21
CA GLN A 41 48.72 -46.20 31.59
C GLN A 41 49.15 -45.49 32.87
N ALA A 42 49.30 -44.17 32.83
CA ALA A 42 49.49 -43.38 34.04
C ALA A 42 48.53 -43.93 35.09
N GLU A 43 49.06 -44.36 36.24
CA GLU A 43 48.29 -44.94 37.33
C GLU A 43 47.40 -43.86 37.91
N TYR A 44 46.29 -43.59 37.24
CA TYR A 44 45.24 -42.75 37.78
C TYR A 44 44.56 -43.56 38.88
N PHE A 45 44.47 -43.00 40.09
CA PHE A 45 43.70 -43.57 41.21
C PHE A 45 42.18 -43.68 40.92
N TYR A 46 41.75 -43.44 39.68
CA TYR A 46 40.37 -43.44 39.21
C TYR A 46 40.24 -44.13 37.84
N SER A 47 39.05 -44.66 37.55
CA SER A 47 38.76 -45.31 36.26
C SER A 47 38.65 -44.28 35.12
N VAL A 48 39.54 -44.34 34.13
CA VAL A 48 39.50 -43.48 32.93
C VAL A 48 38.21 -43.71 32.13
N LYS A 49 37.79 -44.97 31.95
CA LYS A 49 36.52 -45.30 31.27
C LYS A 49 35.31 -44.76 32.05
N GLY A 50 35.30 -44.90 33.37
CA GLY A 50 34.25 -44.35 34.23
C GLY A 50 34.18 -42.83 34.15
N THR A 51 35.33 -42.16 34.10
CA THR A 51 35.44 -40.70 33.99
C THR A 51 34.94 -40.19 32.65
N HIS A 52 35.27 -40.86 31.54
CA HIS A 52 34.73 -40.49 30.22
C HIS A 52 33.21 -40.65 30.15
N ILE A 53 32.66 -41.72 30.74
CA ILE A 53 31.20 -41.91 30.80
C ILE A 53 30.55 -40.82 31.65
N ALA A 54 31.11 -40.50 32.83
CA ALA A 54 30.62 -39.44 33.69
C ALA A 54 30.69 -38.06 33.00
N PHE A 55 31.77 -37.77 32.28
CA PHE A 55 31.93 -36.53 31.52
C PHE A 55 30.95 -36.45 30.35
N PHE A 56 30.72 -37.56 29.64
CA PHE A 56 29.74 -37.61 28.56
C PHE A 56 28.31 -37.39 29.07
N VAL A 57 27.92 -38.07 30.15
CA VAL A 57 26.58 -37.93 30.75
C VAL A 57 26.36 -36.52 31.31
N SER A 58 27.34 -35.96 32.01
CA SER A 58 27.24 -34.58 32.53
C SER A 58 27.21 -33.54 31.40
N SER A 59 28.00 -33.72 30.34
CA SER A 59 27.96 -32.84 29.16
C SER A 59 26.62 -32.93 28.43
N LEU A 60 26.04 -34.13 28.31
CA LEU A 60 24.70 -34.32 27.72
C LEU A 60 23.63 -33.67 28.59
N GLY A 61 23.72 -33.82 29.92
CA GLY A 61 22.83 -33.15 30.87
C GLY A 61 22.90 -31.63 30.76
N LEU A 62 24.12 -31.08 30.65
CA LEU A 62 24.32 -29.63 30.44
C LEU A 62 23.75 -29.16 29.09
N LEU A 63 23.93 -29.93 28.01
CA LEU A 63 23.34 -29.61 26.71
C LEU A 63 21.82 -29.60 26.77
N ILE A 64 21.20 -30.60 27.39
CA ILE A 64 19.74 -30.64 27.56
C ILE A 64 19.27 -29.44 28.39
N ALA A 65 19.93 -29.14 29.51
CA ALA A 65 19.58 -27.98 30.34
C ALA A 65 19.73 -26.66 29.56
N PHE A 66 20.79 -26.51 28.76
CA PHE A 66 20.99 -25.35 27.90
C PHE A 66 19.89 -25.23 26.84
N LEU A 67 19.53 -26.33 26.17
CA LEU A 67 18.44 -26.34 25.19
C LEU A 67 17.08 -26.03 25.84
N MET A 68 16.84 -26.52 27.06
CA MET A 68 15.63 -26.17 27.82
C MET A 68 15.61 -24.69 28.22
N MET A 69 16.73 -24.14 28.69
CA MET A 69 16.86 -22.71 29.00
C MET A 69 16.61 -21.86 27.75
N PHE A 70 17.27 -22.19 26.65
CA PHE A 70 17.09 -21.51 25.36
C PHE A 70 15.64 -21.60 24.89
N HIS A 71 15.02 -22.78 24.97
CA HIS A 71 13.61 -22.95 24.62
C HIS A 71 12.70 -22.09 25.50
N LYS A 72 12.93 -22.07 26.82
CA LYS A 72 12.16 -21.26 27.77
C LYS A 72 12.31 -19.75 27.52
N ASP A 73 13.52 -19.28 27.22
CA ASP A 73 13.78 -17.88 26.88
C ASP A 73 13.24 -17.49 25.49
N TYR A 74 13.17 -18.46 24.58
CA TYR A 74 12.62 -18.27 23.24
C TYR A 74 11.09 -18.29 23.21
N ALA A 75 10.46 -19.17 24.01
CA ALA A 75 9.01 -19.35 24.13
C ALA A 75 8.38 -18.24 24.99
N ARG A 76 8.48 -16.99 24.51
CA ARG A 76 7.94 -15.83 25.21
C ARG A 76 6.40 -15.79 25.12
N PRO A 77 5.70 -15.36 26.19
CA PRO A 77 4.23 -15.33 26.26
C PRO A 77 3.54 -14.51 25.18
N TRP A 78 4.21 -13.50 24.61
CA TRP A 78 3.63 -12.62 23.58
C TRP A 78 3.63 -13.24 22.17
N LYS A 79 4.50 -14.20 21.88
CA LYS A 79 4.64 -14.77 20.53
C LYS A 79 3.36 -15.42 19.99
N PRO A 80 2.61 -16.23 20.76
CA PRO A 80 1.35 -16.80 20.32
C PRO A 80 0.34 -15.76 19.81
N TYR A 81 0.27 -14.57 20.44
CA TYR A 81 -0.63 -13.50 20.00
C TYR A 81 -0.30 -13.03 18.57
N GLN A 82 0.98 -12.80 18.28
CA GLN A 82 1.40 -12.36 16.94
C GLN A 82 1.30 -13.48 15.91
N THR A 83 1.57 -14.73 16.27
CA THR A 83 1.43 -15.89 15.37
C THR A 83 -0.03 -16.10 14.97
N GLU A 84 -0.94 -16.12 15.94
CA GLU A 84 -2.38 -16.28 15.67
C GLU A 84 -2.96 -15.09 14.91
N PHE A 85 -2.51 -13.86 15.22
CA PHE A 85 -2.89 -12.69 14.43
C PHE A 85 -2.42 -12.81 12.98
N ALA A 86 -1.16 -13.23 12.75
CA ALA A 86 -0.63 -13.42 11.41
C ALA A 86 -1.38 -14.50 10.63
N HIS A 87 -1.83 -15.56 11.30
CA HIS A 87 -2.67 -16.59 10.68
C HIS A 87 -4.04 -16.01 10.28
N MET A 88 -4.73 -15.32 11.19
CA MET A 88 -6.00 -14.66 10.88
C MET A 88 -5.86 -13.64 9.76
N ASP A 89 -4.80 -12.83 9.78
CA ASP A 89 -4.52 -11.84 8.75
C ASP A 89 -4.23 -12.50 7.40
N PHE A 90 -3.45 -13.58 7.38
CA PHE A 90 -3.21 -14.35 6.17
C PHE A 90 -4.50 -14.89 5.56
N GLU A 91 -5.39 -15.47 6.38
CA GLU A 91 -6.70 -15.95 5.94
C GLU A 91 -7.55 -14.84 5.35
N LYS A 92 -7.54 -13.67 5.99
CA LYS A 92 -8.24 -12.49 5.48
C LYS A 92 -7.65 -12.02 4.16
N VAL A 93 -6.32 -11.85 4.09
CA VAL A 93 -5.62 -11.44 2.86
C VAL A 93 -5.96 -12.41 1.73
N TRP A 94 -5.93 -13.71 2.00
CA TRP A 94 -6.27 -14.72 1.01
C TRP A 94 -7.74 -14.63 0.55
N TYR A 95 -8.68 -14.40 1.47
CA TYR A 95 -10.09 -14.17 1.12
C TYR A 95 -10.25 -12.93 0.23
N ASP A 96 -9.65 -11.79 0.63
CA ASP A 96 -9.68 -10.55 -0.13
C ASP A 96 -9.06 -10.75 -1.52
N MET A 97 -7.98 -11.53 -1.64
CA MET A 97 -7.33 -11.85 -2.91
C MET A 97 -8.23 -12.66 -3.84
N ASN A 98 -8.94 -13.67 -3.33
CA ASN A 98 -9.89 -14.43 -4.13
C ASN A 98 -11.10 -13.60 -4.57
N GLU A 99 -11.59 -12.72 -3.70
CA GLU A 99 -12.66 -11.79 -4.05
C GLU A 99 -12.19 -10.82 -5.14
N LEU A 100 -10.96 -10.33 -5.03
CA LEU A 100 -10.33 -9.46 -6.02
C LEU A 100 -10.15 -10.16 -7.36
N GLU A 101 -9.71 -11.41 -7.37
CA GLU A 101 -9.59 -12.21 -8.58
C GLU A 101 -10.94 -12.45 -9.25
N LYS A 102 -11.98 -12.80 -8.49
CA LYS A 102 -13.35 -12.91 -9.02
C LYS A 102 -13.79 -11.61 -9.69
N LYS A 103 -13.55 -10.46 -9.05
CA LYS A 103 -13.84 -9.14 -9.64
C LYS A 103 -13.03 -8.90 -10.92
N VAL A 104 -11.76 -9.30 -10.95
CA VAL A 104 -10.91 -9.21 -12.16
C VAL A 104 -11.49 -10.08 -13.28
N GLN A 105 -11.92 -11.30 -12.98
CA GLN A 105 -12.55 -12.19 -13.96
C GLN A 105 -13.91 -11.68 -14.45
N GLU A 106 -14.73 -11.13 -13.56
CA GLU A 106 -15.99 -10.48 -13.92
C GLU A 106 -15.74 -9.33 -14.88
N HIS A 107 -14.76 -8.46 -14.59
CA HIS A 107 -14.35 -7.41 -15.52
C HIS A 107 -13.77 -7.97 -16.82
N ASP A 108 -12.97 -9.05 -16.80
CA ASP A 108 -12.49 -9.69 -18.03
C ASP A 108 -13.65 -10.22 -18.88
N ARG A 109 -14.74 -10.72 -18.27
CA ARG A 109 -15.96 -11.12 -18.99
C ARG A 109 -16.73 -9.92 -19.54
N GLU A 110 -16.88 -8.85 -18.76
CA GLU A 110 -17.49 -7.58 -19.20
C GLU A 110 -16.72 -6.97 -20.38
N ILE A 111 -15.39 -6.95 -20.31
CA ILE A 111 -14.52 -6.44 -21.38
C ILE A 111 -14.70 -7.30 -22.64
N LYS A 112 -14.77 -8.63 -22.52
CA LYS A 112 -15.04 -9.52 -23.67
C LYS A 112 -16.41 -9.27 -24.30
N ASP A 113 -17.43 -9.01 -23.50
CA ASP A 113 -18.77 -8.65 -24.01
C ASP A 113 -18.75 -7.29 -24.73
N LEU A 114 -18.05 -6.30 -24.18
CA LEU A 114 -17.83 -4.99 -24.83
C LEU A 114 -17.04 -5.14 -26.14
N ASP A 115 -15.96 -5.93 -26.14
CA ASP A 115 -15.17 -6.24 -27.33
C ASP A 115 -16.06 -6.88 -28.41
N SER A 116 -16.92 -7.83 -28.04
CA SER A 116 -17.85 -8.44 -29.00
C SER A 116 -18.83 -7.42 -29.59
N LYS A 117 -19.35 -6.48 -28.79
CA LYS A 117 -20.25 -5.42 -29.27
C LYS A 117 -19.53 -4.43 -30.19
N ILE A 118 -18.31 -4.05 -29.85
CA ILE A 118 -17.44 -3.21 -30.68
C ILE A 118 -17.17 -3.91 -32.01
N ASP A 119 -16.82 -5.19 -31.98
CA ASP A 119 -16.56 -5.99 -33.19
C ASP A 119 -17.82 -6.15 -34.06
N GLN A 120 -19.00 -6.31 -33.45
CA GLN A 120 -20.28 -6.35 -34.18
C GLN A 120 -20.59 -5.03 -34.88
N PHE A 121 -20.30 -3.89 -34.25
CA PHE A 121 -20.43 -2.57 -34.87
C PHE A 121 -19.45 -2.44 -36.04
N MET A 122 -18.18 -2.79 -35.82
CA MET A 122 -17.12 -2.68 -36.81
C MET A 122 -17.34 -3.60 -38.01
N ALA A 123 -17.92 -4.79 -37.80
CA ALA A 123 -18.27 -5.73 -38.88
C ALA A 123 -19.35 -5.19 -39.83
N LYS A 124 -20.05 -4.11 -39.49
CA LYS A 124 -20.97 -3.42 -40.40
C LYS A 124 -20.26 -2.60 -41.47
N PHE A 125 -18.94 -2.45 -41.37
CA PHE A 125 -18.12 -1.69 -42.30
C PHE A 125 -17.04 -2.59 -42.90
N PRO A 126 -16.67 -2.38 -44.17
CA PRO A 126 -15.54 -3.09 -44.75
C PRO A 126 -14.22 -2.62 -44.16
N ASP A 127 -13.30 -3.57 -44.01
CA ASP A 127 -11.96 -3.43 -43.43
C ASP A 127 -10.91 -2.96 -44.47
N SER A 128 -11.37 -2.29 -45.53
CA SER A 128 -10.50 -1.81 -46.59
C SER A 128 -11.08 -0.59 -47.25
N GLU A 129 -10.24 0.43 -47.37
CA GLU A 129 -10.45 1.64 -48.17
C GLU A 129 -10.81 1.32 -49.64
N LYS A 130 -10.31 0.19 -50.17
CA LYS A 130 -10.54 -0.25 -51.55
C LYS A 130 -11.88 -0.93 -51.77
N ALA A 131 -12.59 -1.33 -50.71
CA ALA A 131 -13.92 -1.91 -50.83
C ALA A 131 -14.96 -0.83 -51.18
N GLU A 132 -16.12 -1.27 -51.68
CA GLU A 132 -17.33 -0.44 -51.67
C GLU A 132 -17.75 -0.32 -50.20
N GLY A 133 -17.58 0.88 -49.64
CA GLY A 133 -17.89 1.20 -48.24
C GLY A 133 -19.38 1.03 -47.93
N THR A 134 -19.72 1.05 -46.64
CA THR A 134 -21.12 1.08 -46.23
C THR A 134 -21.71 2.45 -46.56
N THR A 135 -22.67 2.48 -47.49
CA THR A 135 -23.25 3.72 -48.01
C THR A 135 -24.31 4.27 -47.05
N LEU A 136 -24.16 5.53 -46.64
CA LEU A 136 -25.16 6.30 -45.91
C LEU A 136 -25.55 7.56 -46.68
N ASP A 137 -26.76 8.07 -46.40
CA ASP A 137 -27.25 9.33 -46.95
C ASP A 137 -26.57 10.52 -46.25
N ALA A 138 -26.11 11.51 -47.01
CA ALA A 138 -25.45 12.68 -46.45
C ALA A 138 -26.37 13.55 -45.57
N ASN A 139 -27.69 13.51 -45.81
CA ASN A 139 -28.69 14.29 -45.06
C ASN A 139 -29.15 13.58 -43.77
N LEU A 140 -28.53 12.44 -43.42
CA LEU A 140 -28.95 11.62 -42.29
C LEU A 140 -28.97 12.37 -40.95
N PHE A 141 -28.14 13.41 -40.80
CA PHE A 141 -27.98 14.17 -39.55
C PHE A 141 -28.43 15.63 -39.64
N GLU A 142 -29.27 16.01 -40.63
CA GLU A 142 -29.86 17.36 -40.65
C GLU A 142 -30.86 17.55 -39.49
N PRO A 143 -30.88 18.71 -38.80
CA PRO A 143 -30.15 19.95 -39.09
C PRO A 143 -28.79 20.10 -38.39
N ASP A 144 -28.35 19.11 -37.60
CA ASP A 144 -27.15 19.21 -36.76
C ASP A 144 -25.86 19.30 -37.59
N LEU A 145 -25.81 18.60 -38.73
CA LEU A 145 -24.68 18.59 -39.65
C LEU A 145 -25.14 19.00 -41.07
N PRO A 146 -25.13 20.30 -41.43
CA PRO A 146 -25.59 20.74 -42.73
C PRO A 146 -24.62 20.34 -43.85
N VAL A 147 -25.16 19.83 -44.95
CA VAL A 147 -24.36 19.37 -46.10
C VAL A 147 -23.80 20.58 -46.87
N PRO A 148 -22.46 20.69 -47.03
CA PRO A 148 -21.87 21.79 -47.78
C PRO A 148 -22.15 21.67 -49.30
N PRO A 149 -22.17 22.79 -50.04
CA PRO A 149 -22.30 22.77 -51.50
C PRO A 149 -21.25 21.86 -52.14
N ASN A 150 -21.62 21.08 -53.16
CA ASN A 150 -20.74 20.12 -53.85
C ASN A 150 -20.21 18.97 -52.98
N ALA A 151 -20.89 18.61 -51.89
CA ALA A 151 -20.67 17.33 -51.21
C ALA A 151 -21.35 16.17 -51.97
N GLU A 152 -20.80 14.96 -51.85
CA GLU A 152 -21.41 13.77 -52.43
C GLU A 152 -22.69 13.41 -51.65
N PRO A 153 -23.81 13.09 -52.34
CA PRO A 153 -25.09 12.80 -51.68
C PRO A 153 -25.10 11.45 -50.93
N LYS A 154 -24.15 10.58 -51.26
CA LYS A 154 -23.96 9.26 -50.67
C LYS A 154 -22.53 9.17 -50.14
N ILE A 155 -22.38 8.89 -48.85
CA ILE A 155 -21.09 8.82 -48.16
C ILE A 155 -20.73 7.36 -47.93
N HIS A 156 -19.52 6.96 -48.30
CA HIS A 156 -19.03 5.60 -48.12
C HIS A 156 -18.14 5.51 -46.89
N LEU A 157 -18.62 4.79 -45.88
CA LEU A 157 -17.88 4.57 -44.65
C LEU A 157 -17.11 3.26 -44.67
N TRP A 158 -15.91 3.30 -44.12
CA TRP A 158 -15.05 2.14 -43.92
C TRP A 158 -14.37 2.25 -42.56
N VAL A 159 -13.72 1.16 -42.13
CA VAL A 159 -13.10 1.10 -40.80
C VAL A 159 -11.66 0.61 -40.86
N LEU A 160 -10.84 1.13 -39.95
CA LEU A 160 -9.57 0.53 -39.55
C LEU A 160 -9.79 -0.25 -38.25
N LYS A 161 -9.77 -1.59 -38.32
CA LYS A 161 -9.99 -2.46 -37.14
C LYS A 161 -8.95 -2.26 -36.05
N ASP A 162 -7.71 -2.07 -36.44
CA ASP A 162 -6.55 -1.82 -35.58
C ASP A 162 -6.69 -0.51 -34.80
N LYS A 163 -7.32 0.53 -35.38
CA LYS A 163 -7.54 1.83 -34.72
C LYS A 163 -8.93 2.00 -34.14
N GLN A 164 -9.84 1.05 -34.38
CA GLN A 164 -11.26 1.12 -34.02
C GLN A 164 -11.86 2.49 -34.34
N LYS A 165 -11.67 2.95 -35.59
CA LYS A 165 -12.11 4.27 -36.06
C LYS A 165 -12.75 4.17 -37.43
N VAL A 166 -13.86 4.88 -37.60
CA VAL A 166 -14.63 5.01 -38.84
C VAL A 166 -14.07 6.17 -39.67
N PHE A 167 -14.01 5.98 -40.98
CA PHE A 167 -13.54 6.99 -41.93
C PHE A 167 -14.49 7.08 -43.12
N ALA A 168 -14.64 8.29 -43.67
CA ALA A 168 -15.34 8.52 -44.92
C ALA A 168 -14.35 8.46 -46.08
N LYS A 169 -14.66 7.67 -47.12
CA LYS A 169 -13.79 7.50 -48.29
C LYS A 169 -13.64 8.80 -49.10
N GLU A 170 -14.72 9.57 -49.21
CA GLU A 170 -14.76 10.85 -49.92
C GLU A 170 -13.81 11.88 -49.29
N GLN A 171 -13.51 11.74 -48.00
CA GLN A 171 -12.58 12.60 -47.28
C GLN A 171 -11.19 12.60 -47.93
N GLU A 172 -10.72 11.48 -48.49
CA GLU A 172 -9.38 11.43 -49.10
C GLU A 172 -9.29 12.22 -50.41
N LYS A 173 -10.33 12.15 -51.25
CA LYS A 173 -10.41 12.99 -52.46
C LYS A 173 -10.37 14.47 -52.07
N VAL A 174 -11.17 14.84 -51.09
CA VAL A 174 -11.22 16.22 -50.58
C VAL A 174 -9.91 16.62 -49.92
N ARG A 175 -9.21 15.71 -49.25
CA ARG A 175 -7.90 15.95 -48.65
C ARG A 175 -6.84 16.26 -49.72
N GLY A 176 -6.86 15.56 -50.85
CA GLY A 176 -6.01 15.85 -52.00
C GLY A 176 -6.28 17.25 -52.57
N GLU A 177 -7.56 17.61 -52.76
CA GLU A 177 -7.96 18.94 -53.20
C GLU A 177 -7.58 20.03 -52.18
N LEU A 178 -7.80 19.77 -50.89
CA LEU A 178 -7.47 20.66 -49.79
C LEU A 178 -5.97 20.94 -49.75
N TYR A 179 -5.15 19.91 -49.94
CA TYR A 179 -3.71 20.04 -50.01
C TYR A 179 -3.29 20.97 -51.16
N ALA A 180 -3.86 20.77 -52.36
CA ALA A 180 -3.58 21.63 -53.51
C ALA A 180 -4.03 23.09 -53.28
N LYS A 181 -5.21 23.31 -52.68
CA LYS A 181 -5.70 24.66 -52.34
C LYS A 181 -4.87 25.32 -51.25
N ASN A 182 -4.45 24.57 -50.23
CA ASN A 182 -3.56 25.06 -49.18
C ASN A 182 -2.21 25.49 -49.78
N GLN A 183 -1.66 24.69 -50.69
CA GLN A 183 -0.42 25.05 -51.38
C GLN A 183 -0.58 26.33 -52.20
N ALA A 184 -1.66 26.47 -52.97
CA ALA A 184 -1.95 27.70 -53.73
C ALA A 184 -2.16 28.92 -52.81
N GLN A 185 -2.75 28.73 -51.64
CA GLN A 185 -2.90 29.80 -50.64
C GLN A 185 -1.55 30.21 -50.05
N ASN A 186 -0.66 29.27 -49.78
CA ASN A 186 0.68 29.55 -49.27
C ASN A 186 1.49 30.32 -50.32
N PHE A 187 1.47 29.92 -51.60
CA PHE A 187 2.11 30.69 -52.67
C PHE A 187 1.58 32.13 -52.78
N ALA A 188 0.26 32.32 -52.70
CA ALA A 188 -0.33 33.66 -52.74
C ALA A 188 0.08 34.50 -51.52
N LYS A 189 0.18 33.90 -50.32
CA LYS A 189 0.66 34.57 -49.11
C LYS A 189 2.14 34.95 -49.20
N ASP A 190 2.96 34.09 -49.81
CA ASP A 190 4.38 34.35 -50.04
C ASP A 190 4.57 35.52 -51.03
N GLU A 191 3.80 35.54 -52.12
CA GLU A 191 3.79 36.67 -53.07
C GLU A 191 3.32 37.97 -52.38
N LEU A 192 2.29 37.89 -51.54
CA LEU A 192 1.85 39.03 -50.73
C LEU A 192 2.97 39.53 -49.81
N GLY A 193 3.73 38.63 -49.18
CA GLY A 193 4.89 38.99 -48.38
C GLY A 193 5.96 39.73 -49.18
N ALA A 194 6.24 39.29 -50.41
CA ALA A 194 7.21 39.93 -51.30
C ALA A 194 6.74 41.30 -51.80
N VAL A 195 5.45 41.46 -52.12
CA VAL A 195 4.86 42.73 -52.58
C VAL A 195 4.70 43.71 -51.42
N ARG A 196 4.39 43.22 -50.22
CA ARG A 196 4.29 44.01 -48.99
C ARG A 196 5.53 44.86 -48.77
N PHE A 197 6.70 44.23 -48.89
CA PHE A 197 7.98 44.90 -48.69
C PHE A 197 8.16 46.06 -49.67
N ARG A 198 7.88 45.83 -50.97
CA ARG A 198 7.98 46.89 -52.01
C ARG A 198 7.01 48.03 -51.76
N TYR A 199 5.77 47.71 -51.38
CA TYR A 199 4.76 48.71 -51.04
C TYR A 199 5.12 49.54 -49.80
N GLU A 200 5.61 48.90 -48.74
CA GLU A 200 6.06 49.58 -47.51
C GLU A 200 7.30 50.47 -47.80
N ASP A 201 8.23 49.99 -48.63
CA ASP A 201 9.44 50.71 -49.05
C ASP A 201 9.11 51.94 -49.93
N SER A 202 8.29 51.78 -50.99
CA SER A 202 7.90 52.91 -51.84
C SER A 202 7.03 53.93 -51.12
N LYS A 203 6.21 53.50 -50.16
CA LYS A 203 5.50 54.40 -49.24
C LYS A 203 6.47 55.22 -48.40
N HIS A 204 7.50 54.59 -47.81
CA HIS A 204 8.50 55.29 -47.02
C HIS A 204 9.27 56.31 -47.87
N HIS A 205 9.70 55.94 -49.08
CA HIS A 205 10.39 56.86 -50.00
C HIS A 205 9.51 58.05 -50.42
N LEU A 206 8.22 57.85 -50.64
CA LEU A 206 7.27 58.93 -50.93
C LEU A 206 7.12 59.88 -49.72
N GLU A 207 6.95 59.35 -48.51
CA GLU A 207 6.84 60.14 -47.28
C GLU A 207 8.13 60.93 -46.98
N GLU A 208 9.30 60.39 -47.31
CA GLU A 208 10.59 61.06 -47.16
C GLU A 208 10.82 62.15 -48.21
N ALA A 209 10.45 61.89 -49.47
CA ALA A 209 10.53 62.87 -50.55
C ALA A 209 9.62 64.09 -50.29
N GLN A 210 8.42 63.87 -49.76
CA GLN A 210 7.49 64.94 -49.35
C GLN A 210 8.06 65.86 -48.27
N LYS A 211 8.98 65.37 -47.42
CA LYS A 211 9.60 66.14 -46.33
C LYS A 211 10.91 66.85 -46.71
N SER A 212 11.64 66.35 -47.71
CA SER A 212 13.03 66.74 -47.97
C SER A 212 13.28 67.42 -49.32
N ASP A 213 12.62 67.02 -50.41
CA ASP A 213 12.87 67.54 -51.76
C ASP A 213 11.63 67.45 -52.68
N PRO A 214 10.96 68.59 -52.97
CA PRO A 214 9.77 68.64 -53.81
C PRO A 214 9.96 68.16 -55.26
N SER A 215 11.20 68.16 -55.78
CA SER A 215 11.48 67.81 -57.18
C SER A 215 11.43 66.31 -57.47
N ARG A 216 11.56 65.48 -56.43
CA ARG A 216 11.59 64.01 -56.53
C ARG A 216 10.25 63.35 -56.23
N VAL A 217 9.28 64.11 -55.75
CA VAL A 217 7.94 63.63 -55.34
C VAL A 217 7.23 62.93 -56.50
N GLU A 218 7.25 63.51 -57.70
CA GLU A 218 6.54 62.94 -58.88
C GLU A 218 7.09 61.57 -59.30
N HIS A 219 8.39 61.31 -59.06
CA HIS A 219 8.99 60.00 -59.34
C HIS A 219 8.52 58.94 -58.34
N PHE A 220 8.63 59.22 -57.04
CA PHE A 220 8.22 58.29 -55.99
C PHE A 220 6.71 58.10 -55.92
N GLU A 221 5.92 59.10 -56.32
CA GLU A 221 4.47 58.99 -56.42
C GLU A 221 4.06 58.00 -57.52
N ARG A 222 4.77 57.98 -58.66
CA ARG A 222 4.58 56.97 -59.71
C ARG A 222 4.98 55.57 -59.25
N GLU A 223 6.08 55.41 -58.52
CA GLU A 223 6.50 54.11 -57.97
C GLU A 223 5.51 53.60 -56.91
N PHE A 224 5.09 54.46 -55.98
CA PHE A 224 4.10 54.12 -54.97
C PHE A 224 2.76 53.70 -55.60
N GLU A 225 2.25 54.45 -56.59
CA GLU A 225 1.00 54.08 -57.27
C GLU A 225 1.11 52.76 -58.05
N LYS A 226 2.29 52.43 -58.58
CA LYS A 226 2.55 51.14 -59.21
C LYS A 226 2.52 50.01 -58.19
N ASP A 227 3.28 50.13 -57.11
CA ASP A 227 3.36 49.12 -56.06
C ASP A 227 2.04 48.96 -55.30
N ARG A 228 1.28 50.04 -55.13
CA ARG A 228 -0.09 50.02 -54.59
C ARG A 228 -1.03 49.20 -55.46
N LYS A 229 -0.98 49.36 -56.78
CA LYS A 229 -1.80 48.55 -57.71
C LYS A 229 -1.41 47.08 -57.67
N ASP A 230 -0.11 46.79 -57.59
CA ASP A 230 0.39 45.43 -57.44
C ASP A 230 -0.02 44.81 -56.09
N TRP A 231 0.00 45.59 -55.01
CA TRP A 231 -0.48 45.20 -53.69
C TRP A 231 -1.99 44.89 -53.68
N ASP A 232 -2.81 45.78 -54.25
CA ASP A 232 -4.26 45.58 -54.35
C ASP A 232 -4.61 44.35 -55.21
N ARG A 233 -3.85 44.09 -56.28
CA ARG A 233 -3.99 42.88 -57.11
C ARG A 233 -3.71 41.62 -56.29
N VAL A 234 -2.57 41.55 -55.61
CA VAL A 234 -2.16 40.34 -54.85
C VAL A 234 -3.04 40.13 -53.62
N LEU A 235 -3.50 41.20 -52.96
CA LEU A 235 -4.49 41.09 -51.89
C LEU A 235 -5.78 40.42 -52.36
N LYS A 236 -6.26 40.78 -53.56
CA LYS A 236 -7.45 40.15 -54.16
C LYS A 236 -7.20 38.67 -54.45
N GLU A 237 -6.04 38.31 -54.99
CA GLU A 237 -5.65 36.92 -55.25
C GLU A 237 -5.57 36.08 -53.96
N VAL A 238 -5.02 36.64 -52.88
CA VAL A 238 -4.98 35.99 -51.56
C VAL A 238 -6.38 35.79 -51.01
N ALA A 239 -7.26 36.80 -51.11
CA ALA A 239 -8.64 36.70 -50.66
C ALA A 239 -9.42 35.62 -51.44
N GLU A 240 -9.26 35.57 -52.76
CA GLU A 240 -9.86 34.54 -53.62
C GLU A 240 -9.30 33.14 -53.32
N SER A 241 -7.99 33.01 -53.10
CA SER A 241 -7.34 31.75 -52.75
C SER A 241 -7.79 31.25 -51.38
N LYS A 242 -7.94 32.16 -50.40
CA LYS A 242 -8.50 31.86 -49.08
C LYS A 242 -9.95 31.40 -49.17
N ALA A 243 -10.80 32.08 -49.93
CA ALA A 243 -12.20 31.67 -50.10
C ALA A 243 -12.31 30.25 -50.69
N LYS A 244 -11.48 29.93 -51.69
CA LYS A 244 -11.40 28.58 -52.29
C LYS A 244 -10.87 27.54 -51.30
N TYR A 245 -9.92 27.90 -50.44
CA TYR A 245 -9.43 27.02 -49.37
C TYR A 245 -10.51 26.76 -48.30
N ASP A 246 -11.17 27.82 -47.81
CA ASP A 246 -12.20 27.74 -46.77
C ASP A 246 -13.41 26.90 -47.24
N GLU A 247 -13.77 26.98 -48.52
CA GLU A 247 -14.82 26.13 -49.12
C GLU A 247 -14.46 24.64 -49.04
N VAL A 248 -13.26 24.26 -49.48
CA VAL A 248 -12.81 22.86 -49.46
C VAL A 248 -12.58 22.37 -48.02
N GLN A 249 -12.12 23.24 -47.12
CA GLN A 249 -11.95 22.93 -45.69
C GLN A 249 -13.28 22.62 -45.00
N LYS A 250 -14.35 23.39 -45.29
CA LYS A 250 -15.70 23.12 -44.78
C LYS A 250 -16.23 21.76 -45.25
N ARG A 251 -15.96 21.40 -46.51
CA ARG A 251 -16.31 20.08 -47.03
C ARG A 251 -15.49 18.96 -46.41
N SER A 252 -14.20 19.18 -46.15
CA SER A 252 -13.34 18.19 -45.49
C SER A 252 -13.77 17.93 -44.04
N SER A 253 -14.10 18.99 -43.30
CA SER A 253 -14.56 18.90 -41.91
C SER A 253 -15.91 18.20 -41.82
N PHE A 254 -16.84 18.47 -42.75
CA PHE A 254 -18.11 17.76 -42.81
C PHE A 254 -17.95 16.23 -42.85
N TYR A 255 -17.05 15.68 -43.68
CA TYR A 255 -16.85 14.22 -43.73
C TYR A 255 -16.21 13.65 -42.46
N GLU A 256 -15.33 14.41 -41.80
CA GLU A 256 -14.74 14.03 -40.51
C GLU A 256 -15.79 14.03 -39.39
N ASP A 257 -16.59 15.10 -39.34
CA ASP A 257 -17.66 15.26 -38.37
C ASP A 257 -18.79 14.23 -38.61
N PHE A 258 -19.10 13.90 -39.86
CA PHE A 258 -20.07 12.87 -40.21
C PHE A 258 -19.62 11.49 -39.72
N ALA A 259 -18.35 11.13 -39.92
CA ALA A 259 -17.80 9.88 -39.40
C ALA A 259 -17.79 9.87 -37.85
N ALA A 260 -17.44 10.99 -37.22
CA ALA A 260 -17.47 11.12 -35.76
C ALA A 260 -18.89 11.04 -35.18
N GLU A 261 -19.88 11.61 -35.87
CA GLU A 261 -21.28 11.60 -35.44
C GLU A 261 -21.89 10.19 -35.52
N VAL A 262 -21.45 9.38 -36.51
CA VAL A 262 -21.78 7.94 -36.57
C VAL A 262 -21.25 7.18 -35.37
N GLU A 263 -20.06 7.51 -34.87
CA GLU A 263 -19.50 6.90 -33.65
C GLU A 263 -20.21 7.38 -32.36
N LYS A 264 -20.73 8.61 -32.38
CA LYS A 264 -21.33 9.27 -31.22
C LYS A 264 -22.82 8.94 -31.03
N ARG A 265 -23.56 8.64 -32.08
CA ARG A 265 -25.00 8.31 -31.95
C ARG A 265 -25.21 6.84 -31.60
N ALA A 266 -26.00 6.61 -30.55
CA ALA A 266 -26.44 5.25 -30.17
C ALA A 266 -27.36 4.61 -31.22
N LYS A 267 -28.03 5.43 -32.03
CA LYS A 267 -28.94 4.97 -33.09
C LYS A 267 -28.61 5.68 -34.40
N VAL A 268 -28.20 4.90 -35.39
CA VAL A 268 -27.96 5.35 -36.76
C VAL A 268 -28.87 4.54 -37.67
N LYS A 269 -29.83 5.21 -38.30
CA LYS A 269 -30.88 4.60 -39.12
C LYS A 269 -30.26 3.67 -40.18
N GLY A 270 -30.63 2.40 -40.16
CA GLY A 270 -30.16 1.40 -41.13
C GLY A 270 -28.77 0.81 -40.86
N LEU A 271 -28.10 1.21 -39.76
CA LEU A 271 -26.72 0.81 -39.47
C LEU A 271 -26.57 0.20 -38.07
N TRP A 272 -26.97 0.96 -37.04
CA TRP A 272 -26.79 0.58 -35.63
C TRP A 272 -28.01 1.00 -34.81
N ASP A 273 -28.58 0.05 -34.07
CA ASP A 273 -29.62 0.30 -33.07
C ASP A 273 -29.20 -0.37 -31.77
N GLY A 274 -28.14 0.19 -31.17
CA GLY A 274 -27.61 -0.28 -29.90
C GLY A 274 -28.14 0.52 -28.71
N PRO A 275 -28.04 -0.03 -27.49
CA PRO A 275 -28.39 0.70 -26.28
C PRO A 275 -27.41 1.83 -25.93
N LYS A 276 -26.18 1.80 -26.48
CA LYS A 276 -25.11 2.77 -26.28
C LYS A 276 -24.44 3.10 -27.62
N SER A 277 -23.84 4.29 -27.70
CA SER A 277 -22.99 4.70 -28.82
C SER A 277 -21.66 3.96 -28.84
N PHE A 278 -20.99 3.98 -29.99
CA PHE A 278 -19.70 3.32 -30.15
C PHE A 278 -18.61 3.96 -29.26
N ASN A 279 -18.61 5.29 -29.15
CA ASN A 279 -17.69 6.00 -28.26
C ASN A 279 -17.93 5.67 -26.78
N GLU A 280 -19.20 5.62 -26.33
CA GLU A 280 -19.52 5.21 -24.96
C GLU A 280 -19.06 3.78 -24.65
N LEU A 281 -19.19 2.85 -25.61
CA LEU A 281 -18.69 1.47 -25.44
C LEU A 281 -17.17 1.43 -25.32
N LYS A 282 -16.43 2.25 -26.10
CA LYS A 282 -14.97 2.37 -26.02
C LYS A 282 -14.52 2.98 -24.70
N ASP A 283 -15.17 4.06 -24.26
CA ASP A 283 -14.85 4.72 -23.00
C ASP A 283 -15.10 3.79 -21.80
N GLU A 284 -16.23 3.08 -21.80
CA GLU A 284 -16.55 2.09 -20.78
C GLU A 284 -15.52 0.94 -20.77
N ARG A 285 -15.12 0.45 -21.93
CA ARG A 285 -14.06 -0.56 -22.06
C ARG A 285 -12.75 -0.07 -21.45
N VAL A 286 -12.31 1.14 -21.78
CA VAL A 286 -11.06 1.72 -21.25
C VAL A 286 -11.13 1.86 -19.74
N ALA A 287 -12.25 2.34 -19.20
CA ALA A 287 -12.46 2.44 -17.76
C ALA A 287 -12.36 1.07 -17.08
N LYS A 288 -13.02 0.04 -17.64
CA LYS A 288 -13.01 -1.33 -17.10
C LYS A 288 -11.63 -2.00 -17.19
N VAL A 289 -10.89 -1.79 -18.28
CA VAL A 289 -9.50 -2.29 -18.42
C VAL A 289 -8.61 -1.67 -17.35
N LYS A 290 -8.72 -0.35 -17.12
CA LYS A 290 -7.96 0.34 -16.08
C LYS A 290 -8.28 -0.21 -14.69
N GLU A 291 -9.57 -0.36 -14.35
CA GLU A 291 -9.98 -0.95 -13.06
C GLU A 291 -9.44 -2.37 -12.88
N ARG A 292 -9.47 -3.19 -13.94
CA ARG A 292 -8.94 -4.56 -13.95
C ARG A 292 -7.43 -4.55 -13.69
N ASP A 293 -6.67 -3.70 -14.40
CA ASP A 293 -5.22 -3.60 -14.27
C ASP A 293 -4.79 -3.09 -12.89
N ASP A 294 -5.47 -2.07 -12.35
CA ASP A 294 -5.21 -1.56 -11.01
C ASP A 294 -5.42 -2.65 -9.94
N LYS A 295 -6.50 -3.41 -10.06
CA LYS A 295 -6.80 -4.56 -9.18
C LYS A 295 -5.76 -5.68 -9.35
N ARG A 296 -5.35 -6.00 -10.57
CA ARG A 296 -4.33 -7.02 -10.85
C ARG A 296 -2.94 -6.62 -10.35
N ASN A 297 -2.57 -5.34 -10.49
CA ASN A 297 -1.31 -4.82 -9.99
C ASN A 297 -1.27 -4.86 -8.46
N ARG A 298 -2.36 -4.46 -7.81
CA ARG A 298 -2.52 -4.61 -6.35
C ARG A 298 -2.35 -6.08 -5.93
N PHE A 299 -3.02 -6.99 -6.63
CA PHE A 299 -2.91 -8.43 -6.41
C PHE A 299 -1.47 -8.95 -6.52
N ASN A 300 -0.74 -8.54 -7.56
CA ASN A 300 0.64 -8.99 -7.78
C ASN A 300 1.62 -8.44 -6.72
N ASN A 301 1.40 -7.21 -6.28
CA ASN A 301 2.27 -6.54 -5.31
C ASN A 301 2.03 -7.00 -3.86
N GLU A 302 0.81 -7.37 -3.51
CA GLU A 302 0.41 -7.74 -2.14
C GLU A 302 0.49 -9.26 -1.87
N LYS A 303 0.83 -10.09 -2.88
CA LYS A 303 0.86 -11.55 -2.74
C LYS A 303 1.92 -12.03 -1.73
N PRO A 304 1.54 -12.83 -0.71
CA PRO A 304 2.50 -13.42 0.22
C PRO A 304 3.46 -14.38 -0.51
N SER A 305 4.77 -14.17 -0.37
CA SER A 305 5.80 -15.08 -0.89
C SER A 305 6.11 -16.20 0.11
N PHE A 306 6.35 -17.41 -0.41
CA PHE A 306 6.77 -18.61 0.33
C PHE A 306 8.04 -18.38 1.18
N ALA A 307 8.85 -17.38 0.83
CA ALA A 307 10.04 -16.99 1.59
C ALA A 307 9.74 -16.59 3.05
N ASN A 308 8.51 -16.16 3.37
CA ASN A 308 8.13 -15.75 4.73
C ASN A 308 7.87 -16.94 5.68
N THR A 309 7.51 -18.12 5.16
CA THR A 309 7.25 -19.32 5.99
C THR A 309 8.54 -19.97 6.51
N VAL A 310 9.62 -19.93 5.72
CA VAL A 310 10.94 -20.49 6.11
C VAL A 310 11.65 -19.60 7.15
N ARG A 311 11.38 -18.29 7.15
CA ARG A 311 11.97 -17.30 8.07
C ARG A 311 11.55 -17.49 9.53
N ASN A 312 10.40 -18.12 9.79
CA ASN A 312 9.84 -18.30 11.13
C ASN A 312 10.34 -19.58 11.84
N SER A 313 11.39 -20.23 11.32
CA SER A 313 11.97 -21.44 11.92
C SER A 313 12.98 -21.09 13.04
N PRO A 314 13.09 -21.90 14.11
CA PRO A 314 14.04 -21.65 15.20
C PRO A 314 15.47 -21.48 14.67
N GLY A 315 16.09 -20.32 14.93
CA GLY A 315 17.46 -19.97 14.51
C GLY A 315 17.55 -19.09 13.25
N ALA A 316 16.56 -19.10 12.36
CA ALA A 316 16.52 -18.22 11.17
C ALA A 316 15.91 -16.83 11.48
N ASP A 317 15.20 -16.72 12.61
CA ASP A 317 14.48 -15.53 13.10
C ASP A 317 15.41 -14.35 13.47
N PHE A 318 16.74 -14.56 13.57
CA PHE A 318 17.70 -13.49 13.90
C PHE A 318 17.96 -12.52 12.74
N PHE A 319 17.78 -12.96 11.48
CA PHE A 319 18.18 -12.16 10.31
C PHE A 319 17.04 -11.29 9.74
N ALA A 320 15.77 -11.60 10.02
CA ALA A 320 14.60 -10.78 9.67
C ALA A 320 13.31 -11.31 10.36
N PRO A 321 13.15 -11.12 11.68
CA PRO A 321 12.02 -11.70 12.42
C PRO A 321 10.68 -11.08 12.00
N THR A 322 9.69 -11.91 11.65
CA THR A 322 8.31 -11.45 11.44
C THR A 322 7.61 -11.17 12.78
N LEU A 323 8.01 -11.86 13.84
CA LEU A 323 7.51 -11.71 15.21
C LEU A 323 8.49 -10.84 16.02
N LYS A 324 8.07 -9.67 16.48
CA LYS A 324 8.93 -8.76 17.24
C LYS A 324 8.17 -8.01 18.31
N VAL A 325 8.88 -7.69 19.40
CA VAL A 325 8.39 -6.72 20.38
C VAL A 325 8.31 -5.35 19.69
N ARG A 326 7.10 -4.78 19.68
CA ARG A 326 6.84 -3.42 19.23
C ARG A 326 6.94 -2.50 20.45
N GLN A 327 7.68 -1.40 20.32
CA GLN A 327 7.99 -0.52 21.42
C GLN A 327 7.91 0.95 21.01
N HIS A 328 7.10 1.68 21.77
CA HIS A 328 6.91 3.13 21.68
C HIS A 328 7.65 3.80 22.84
N ILE A 329 8.56 4.73 22.53
CA ILE A 329 9.30 5.51 23.53
C ILE A 329 8.68 6.91 23.57
N LEU A 330 7.94 7.20 24.63
CA LEU A 330 7.14 8.42 24.74
C LEU A 330 7.99 9.54 25.36
N LEU A 331 8.81 10.21 24.56
CA LEU A 331 9.79 11.19 25.04
C LEU A 331 9.20 12.35 25.85
N GLY A 332 7.93 12.70 25.62
CA GLY A 332 7.21 13.74 26.35
C GLY A 332 6.58 13.29 27.68
N LEU A 333 6.60 11.99 27.98
CA LEU A 333 5.94 11.40 29.16
C LEU A 333 6.96 10.65 30.01
N LYS A 334 6.85 10.78 31.34
CA LYS A 334 7.74 10.09 32.28
C LYS A 334 6.93 9.31 33.30
N ASP A 335 7.40 8.10 33.61
CA ASP A 335 6.96 7.37 34.80
C ASP A 335 7.70 7.92 36.01
N GLN A 336 6.96 8.19 37.09
CA GLN A 336 7.54 8.47 38.39
C GLN A 336 7.74 7.14 39.11
N LEU A 337 8.97 6.64 39.10
CA LEU A 337 9.39 5.60 40.04
C LEU A 337 9.82 6.32 41.32
N ASN A 338 9.57 5.73 42.49
CA ASN A 338 9.73 6.33 43.83
C ASN A 338 10.92 7.31 44.02
N PHE A 339 12.05 7.10 43.31
CA PHE A 339 13.24 7.96 43.37
C PHE A 339 13.79 8.41 42.01
N ALA A 340 13.12 8.13 40.89
CA ALA A 340 13.61 8.47 39.55
C ALA A 340 12.47 8.69 38.55
N GLN A 341 12.61 9.71 37.71
CA GLN A 341 11.74 9.88 36.54
C GLN A 341 12.38 9.21 35.33
N VAL A 342 11.69 8.22 34.77
CA VAL A 342 12.15 7.49 33.58
C VAL A 342 11.22 7.74 32.42
N THR A 343 11.75 7.81 31.20
CA THR A 343 10.93 7.95 29.99
C THR A 343 9.92 6.82 29.91
N LYS A 344 8.65 7.15 29.70
CA LYS A 344 7.58 6.16 29.59
C LYS A 344 7.77 5.33 28.32
N VAL A 345 7.61 4.02 28.46
CA VAL A 345 7.75 3.05 27.36
C VAL A 345 6.50 2.22 27.30
N ASP A 346 5.96 2.04 26.09
CA ASP A 346 4.74 1.27 25.84
C ASP A 346 5.00 0.18 24.80
N ARG A 347 4.59 -1.05 25.12
CA ARG A 347 4.75 -2.25 24.28
C ARG A 347 3.43 -2.98 24.08
N CYS A 348 2.30 -2.35 24.40
CA CYS A 348 0.99 -3.00 24.38
C CYS A 348 0.61 -3.50 22.96
N ASP A 349 1.03 -2.79 21.91
CA ASP A 349 0.84 -3.16 20.51
C ASP A 349 1.66 -4.40 20.08
N THR A 350 2.55 -4.90 20.93
CA THR A 350 3.20 -6.20 20.75
C THR A 350 2.19 -7.33 20.73
N CYS A 351 1.24 -7.32 21.68
CA CYS A 351 0.16 -8.31 21.70
C CYS A 351 -1.06 -7.78 20.93
N HIS A 352 -1.41 -6.50 21.11
CA HIS A 352 -2.54 -5.85 20.44
C HIS A 352 -2.19 -5.41 19.01
N VAL A 353 -1.81 -6.36 18.16
CA VAL A 353 -1.19 -6.11 16.85
C VAL A 353 -2.07 -5.28 15.91
N GLY A 354 -3.39 -5.45 15.97
CA GLY A 354 -4.36 -4.78 15.11
C GLY A 354 -4.86 -3.44 15.64
N ILE A 355 -4.36 -2.95 16.78
CA ILE A 355 -4.95 -1.83 17.54
C ILE A 355 -5.08 -0.53 16.74
N ASP A 356 -4.16 -0.29 15.81
CA ASP A 356 -4.03 0.91 14.99
C ASP A 356 -4.58 0.74 13.56
N ASN A 357 -4.92 -0.49 13.16
CA ASN A 357 -5.21 -0.83 11.78
C ASN A 357 -6.73 -0.80 11.48
N PRO A 358 -7.19 0.08 10.56
CA PRO A 358 -8.61 0.21 10.20
C PRO A 358 -9.29 -1.08 9.73
N THR A 359 -8.51 -2.02 9.21
CA THR A 359 -9.00 -3.32 8.72
C THR A 359 -9.69 -4.13 9.83
N TYR A 360 -9.23 -3.96 11.08
CA TYR A 360 -9.74 -4.66 12.25
C TYR A 360 -10.65 -3.78 13.11
N GLU A 361 -11.20 -2.70 12.52
CA GLU A 361 -12.21 -1.85 13.15
C GLU A 361 -13.35 -2.66 13.74
N VAL A 362 -13.89 -2.16 14.84
CA VAL A 362 -14.98 -2.80 15.57
C VAL A 362 -16.25 -1.97 15.55
N ARG A 363 -17.37 -2.63 15.80
CA ARG A 363 -18.68 -2.04 16.03
C ARG A 363 -19.20 -2.48 17.39
N PHE A 364 -19.78 -1.53 18.12
CA PHE A 364 -20.43 -1.80 19.40
C PHE A 364 -21.91 -2.18 19.20
N ARG A 365 -22.34 -3.25 19.87
CA ARG A 365 -23.70 -3.80 19.88
C ARG A 365 -24.19 -3.91 21.33
N PRO A 366 -24.82 -2.87 21.89
CA PRO A 366 -25.21 -2.84 23.31
C PRO A 366 -26.28 -3.88 23.67
N ASP A 367 -27.04 -4.33 22.68
CA ASP A 367 -28.15 -5.30 22.78
C ASP A 367 -27.69 -6.76 22.83
N ALA A 368 -26.39 -7.04 22.68
CA ALA A 368 -25.88 -8.40 22.74
C ALA A 368 -26.01 -8.99 24.17
N ALA A 369 -26.48 -10.24 24.25
CA ALA A 369 -26.74 -10.93 25.51
C ALA A 369 -25.47 -11.19 26.34
N GLU A 370 -24.34 -11.47 25.68
CA GLU A 370 -23.04 -11.70 26.34
C GLU A 370 -22.09 -10.50 26.12
N GLU A 371 -21.32 -10.14 27.16
CA GLU A 371 -20.36 -9.03 27.14
C GLU A 371 -19.28 -9.19 26.04
N GLU A 372 -19.00 -10.43 25.63
CA GLU A 372 -18.04 -10.75 24.57
C GLU A 372 -18.59 -10.62 23.15
N ASP A 373 -19.90 -10.42 22.99
CA ASP A 373 -20.58 -10.21 21.71
C ASP A 373 -20.99 -8.75 21.48
N GLN A 374 -20.78 -7.91 22.50
CA GLN A 374 -21.01 -6.47 22.45
C GLN A 374 -20.02 -5.72 21.57
N VAL A 375 -18.86 -6.31 21.29
CA VAL A 375 -17.86 -5.74 20.37
C VAL A 375 -17.57 -6.78 19.31
N VAL A 376 -17.78 -6.43 18.04
CA VAL A 376 -17.52 -7.31 16.90
C VAL A 376 -16.74 -6.59 15.81
N PHE A 377 -16.01 -7.33 14.99
CA PHE A 377 -15.38 -6.76 13.81
C PHE A 377 -16.43 -6.13 12.88
N LYS A 378 -16.09 -4.98 12.32
CA LYS A 378 -16.86 -4.28 11.30
C LYS A 378 -16.79 -5.03 9.95
N ASN A 379 -15.61 -5.54 9.61
CA ASN A 379 -15.39 -6.40 8.46
C ASN A 379 -16.19 -7.71 8.59
N GLU A 380 -16.88 -8.10 7.53
CA GLU A 380 -17.78 -9.27 7.52
C GLU A 380 -17.03 -10.59 7.59
N PHE A 381 -15.90 -10.72 6.86
CA PHE A 381 -15.07 -11.93 6.89
C PHE A 381 -14.49 -12.16 8.29
N LEU A 382 -13.90 -11.13 8.91
CA LEU A 382 -13.34 -11.25 10.26
C LEU A 382 -14.42 -11.60 11.30
N ARG A 383 -15.65 -11.09 11.13
CA ARG A 383 -16.78 -11.48 11.97
C ARG A 383 -17.14 -12.95 11.76
N ALA A 384 -17.24 -13.40 10.51
CA ALA A 384 -17.49 -14.80 10.18
C ALA A 384 -16.38 -15.73 10.70
N TYR A 385 -15.12 -15.27 10.66
CA TYR A 385 -13.96 -15.99 11.18
C TYR A 385 -14.05 -16.23 12.69
N VAL A 386 -14.44 -15.22 13.46
CA VAL A 386 -14.65 -15.37 14.91
C VAL A 386 -15.82 -16.30 15.22
N GLU A 387 -16.93 -16.15 14.51
CA GLU A 387 -18.12 -17.00 14.74
C GLU A 387 -17.86 -18.46 14.32
N HIS A 388 -17.07 -18.67 13.27
CA HIS A 388 -16.55 -19.98 12.91
C HIS A 388 -15.66 -20.55 14.02
N ALA A 389 -14.72 -19.74 14.54
CA ALA A 389 -13.84 -20.15 15.63
C ALA A 389 -14.60 -20.49 16.92
N ARG A 390 -15.76 -19.88 17.13
CA ARG A 390 -16.66 -20.19 18.26
C ARG A 390 -17.58 -21.38 18.01
N ASN A 391 -17.49 -22.02 16.83
CA ASN A 391 -18.37 -23.10 16.39
C ASN A 391 -19.86 -22.71 16.43
N ARG A 392 -20.18 -21.44 16.14
CA ARG A 392 -21.56 -20.89 16.15
C ARG A 392 -22.20 -20.83 14.77
N VAL A 393 -21.50 -21.26 13.72
CA VAL A 393 -21.97 -21.22 12.33
C VAL A 393 -21.91 -22.62 11.73
N ASP A 394 -22.98 -23.03 11.04
CA ASP A 394 -23.02 -24.25 10.25
C ASP A 394 -21.96 -24.20 9.14
N ALA A 395 -21.17 -25.25 8.99
CA ALA A 395 -20.10 -25.36 7.98
C ALA A 395 -20.61 -25.10 6.56
N SER A 396 -21.86 -25.46 6.25
CA SER A 396 -22.49 -25.24 4.93
C SER A 396 -22.79 -23.77 4.61
N LYS A 397 -22.87 -22.91 5.64
CA LYS A 397 -23.18 -21.48 5.53
C LYS A 397 -22.01 -20.59 5.97
N CYS A 398 -20.91 -21.19 6.40
CA CYS A 398 -19.76 -20.47 6.91
C CYS A 398 -18.94 -19.89 5.75
N ALA A 399 -18.84 -18.56 5.66
CA ALA A 399 -18.08 -17.88 4.61
C ALA A 399 -16.60 -18.29 4.57
N VAL A 400 -16.03 -18.63 5.74
CA VAL A 400 -14.66 -19.17 5.85
C VAL A 400 -14.60 -20.56 5.22
N CYS A 401 -15.44 -21.50 5.67
CA CYS A 401 -15.48 -22.86 5.12
C CYS A 401 -15.75 -22.88 3.61
N LEU A 402 -16.71 -22.06 3.14
CA LEU A 402 -17.06 -21.93 1.73
C LEU A 402 -15.92 -21.32 0.89
N GLY A 403 -15.09 -20.46 1.50
CA GLY A 403 -13.87 -19.98 0.88
C GLY A 403 -12.90 -21.12 0.57
N HIS A 404 -12.78 -22.09 1.48
CA HIS A 404 -11.85 -23.22 1.37
C HIS A 404 -12.36 -24.40 0.53
N THR A 405 -13.66 -24.50 0.26
CA THR A 405 -14.23 -25.56 -0.59
C THR A 405 -14.01 -25.27 -2.07
N ASP A 406 -12.85 -25.66 -2.60
CA ASP A 406 -12.50 -26.03 -4.00
C ASP A 406 -12.89 -25.08 -5.17
N LYS A 407 -13.48 -23.92 -4.90
CA LYS A 407 -13.91 -22.93 -5.90
C LYS A 407 -13.07 -21.65 -5.91
N SER A 408 -11.99 -21.60 -5.14
CA SER A 408 -10.98 -20.54 -5.19
C SER A 408 -9.90 -20.91 -6.21
N GLU A 409 -9.62 -20.04 -7.18
CA GLU A 409 -8.55 -20.30 -8.16
C GLU A 409 -7.15 -20.24 -7.52
N ILE A 410 -6.98 -19.43 -6.47
CA ILE A 410 -5.78 -19.45 -5.64
C ILE A 410 -5.95 -20.52 -4.57
N LYS A 411 -5.38 -21.70 -4.78
CA LYS A 411 -5.32 -22.73 -3.73
C LYS A 411 -4.56 -22.18 -2.52
N GLN A 412 -5.12 -22.33 -1.32
CA GLN A 412 -4.37 -22.03 -0.11
C GLN A 412 -3.12 -22.91 -0.04
N PRO A 413 -1.97 -22.34 0.34
CA PRO A 413 -0.78 -23.14 0.63
C PRO A 413 -1.04 -23.96 1.90
N LEU A 414 -1.40 -25.24 1.70
CA LEU A 414 -1.27 -26.34 2.66
C LEU A 414 -1.70 -26.01 4.10
N VAL A 415 -3.02 -25.90 4.32
CA VAL A 415 -3.62 -26.49 5.50
C VAL A 415 -4.57 -27.54 4.97
N GLU A 416 -4.28 -28.82 5.18
CA GLU A 416 -5.28 -29.86 4.97
C GLU A 416 -6.48 -29.48 5.83
N HIS A 417 -7.57 -29.09 5.16
CA HIS A 417 -8.86 -28.73 5.75
C HIS A 417 -9.59 -29.96 6.31
N GLY A 418 -8.88 -30.81 7.06
CA GLY A 418 -9.44 -31.96 7.77
C GLY A 418 -9.82 -31.65 9.22
N ALA A 419 -9.24 -30.59 9.81
CA ALA A 419 -9.54 -30.20 11.18
C ALA A 419 -9.09 -28.77 11.48
N TRP A 420 -9.73 -27.75 10.89
CA TRP A 420 -9.90 -26.50 11.65
C TRP A 420 -10.93 -26.78 12.76
N LYS A 421 -10.54 -27.62 13.73
CA LYS A 421 -10.91 -27.32 15.11
C LYS A 421 -10.18 -26.02 15.33
N SER A 422 -10.88 -24.89 15.18
CA SER A 422 -10.40 -23.61 15.70
C SER A 422 -9.60 -23.91 16.96
N SER A 423 -8.29 -23.66 16.93
CA SER A 423 -7.53 -23.74 18.17
C SER A 423 -8.34 -22.90 19.17
N GLY A 424 -8.60 -23.41 20.38
CA GLY A 424 -9.30 -22.61 21.40
C GLY A 424 -8.66 -21.23 21.62
N ASP A 425 -7.42 -21.08 21.12
CA ASP A 425 -6.59 -19.89 21.07
C ASP A 425 -7.11 -18.76 20.14
N ALA A 426 -7.71 -19.05 18.97
CA ALA A 426 -8.28 -17.99 18.11
C ALA A 426 -9.44 -17.24 18.80
N VAL A 427 -10.29 -17.98 19.53
CA VAL A 427 -11.36 -17.40 20.37
C VAL A 427 -10.77 -16.69 21.60
N LYS A 428 -9.70 -17.24 22.17
CA LYS A 428 -9.01 -16.67 23.34
C LYS A 428 -8.46 -15.27 23.07
N PHE A 429 -7.94 -15.03 21.87
CA PHE A 429 -7.24 -13.80 21.51
C PHE A 429 -8.06 -12.81 20.68
N THR A 430 -9.32 -13.12 20.36
CA THR A 430 -10.15 -12.30 19.48
C THR A 430 -10.17 -10.81 19.86
N LYS A 431 -10.32 -10.48 21.15
CA LYS A 431 -10.34 -9.07 21.62
C LYS A 431 -9.00 -8.36 21.45
N VAL A 432 -7.90 -9.10 21.40
CA VAL A 432 -6.54 -8.57 21.25
C VAL A 432 -6.25 -8.20 19.79
N PHE A 433 -6.93 -8.85 18.84
CA PHE A 433 -6.78 -8.61 17.40
C PHE A 433 -7.59 -7.41 16.89
N MET A 434 -8.48 -6.88 17.72
CA MET A 434 -9.35 -5.77 17.37
C MET A 434 -8.61 -4.43 17.37
N ALA A 435 -9.00 -3.55 16.44
CA ALA A 435 -8.58 -2.17 16.44
C ALA A 435 -9.23 -1.37 17.57
N HIS A 436 -8.66 -0.20 17.88
CA HIS A 436 -9.25 0.70 18.84
C HIS A 436 -10.66 1.14 18.38
N PRO A 437 -11.70 1.14 19.25
CA PRO A 437 -13.07 1.47 18.83
C PRO A 437 -13.27 2.88 18.25
N ARG A 438 -12.33 3.79 18.54
CA ARG A 438 -12.31 5.19 18.06
C ARG A 438 -10.93 5.52 17.47
N LEU A 439 -10.62 4.97 16.29
CA LEU A 439 -9.37 5.27 15.56
C LEU A 439 -9.28 6.73 15.09
N ASP A 440 -10.43 7.42 15.02
CA ASP A 440 -10.53 8.85 14.72
C ASP A 440 -9.95 9.73 15.83
N LEU A 441 -10.04 9.28 17.09
CA LEU A 441 -9.58 10.02 18.26
C LEU A 441 -8.27 9.50 18.86
N PHE A 442 -7.97 8.20 18.72
CA PHE A 442 -6.86 7.55 19.41
C PHE A 442 -6.04 6.62 18.50
N VAL A 443 -4.80 6.37 18.91
CA VAL A 443 -3.83 5.40 18.37
C VAL A 443 -3.29 5.77 16.99
N LYS A 444 -4.16 6.06 16.02
CA LYS A 444 -3.76 6.40 14.64
C LYS A 444 -2.94 7.69 14.60
N ASP A 445 -1.95 7.76 13.71
CA ASP A 445 -1.07 8.93 13.54
C ASP A 445 -1.82 10.24 13.24
N SER A 446 -2.92 10.14 12.50
CA SER A 446 -3.78 11.28 12.16
C SER A 446 -4.76 11.66 13.26
N SER A 447 -4.83 10.88 14.34
CA SER A 447 -5.78 11.13 15.43
C SER A 447 -5.27 12.22 16.40
N LYS A 448 -6.15 12.65 17.31
CA LYS A 448 -5.77 13.59 18.37
C LYS A 448 -4.81 12.97 19.40
N HIS A 449 -4.78 11.64 19.50
CA HIS A 449 -3.91 10.90 20.43
C HIS A 449 -3.12 9.78 19.72
N PRO A 450 -2.11 10.10 18.89
CA PRO A 450 -1.26 9.10 18.25
C PRO A 450 -0.53 8.22 19.26
N ILE A 451 -0.38 6.93 18.96
CA ILE A 451 0.27 5.95 19.86
C ILE A 451 1.72 6.34 20.19
N ASP A 452 2.47 6.85 19.21
CA ASP A 452 3.87 7.27 19.38
C ASP A 452 4.06 8.46 20.33
N LYS A 453 3.00 9.22 20.59
CA LYS A 453 3.02 10.41 21.45
C LYS A 453 2.38 10.18 22.81
N VAL A 454 1.30 9.40 22.82
CA VAL A 454 0.42 9.25 23.97
C VAL A 454 0.57 7.87 24.62
N GLY A 455 0.75 6.82 23.82
CA GLY A 455 0.80 5.43 24.28
C GLY A 455 -0.54 4.92 24.81
N CYS A 456 -0.57 3.64 25.17
CA CYS A 456 -1.77 2.96 25.70
C CYS A 456 -1.90 3.18 27.22
N THR A 457 -0.78 3.04 27.92
CA THR A 457 -0.70 3.07 29.39
C THR A 457 -0.97 4.43 30.01
N ILE A 458 -0.95 5.53 29.25
CA ILE A 458 -1.37 6.82 29.79
C ILE A 458 -2.88 6.85 30.09
N CYS A 459 -3.68 6.15 29.29
CA CYS A 459 -5.12 6.02 29.48
C CYS A 459 -5.45 4.79 30.32
N HIS A 460 -4.81 3.66 30.02
CA HIS A 460 -5.16 2.37 30.58
C HIS A 460 -4.41 1.99 31.86
N GLU A 461 -3.34 2.69 32.25
CA GLU A 461 -2.39 2.28 33.29
C GLU A 461 -1.73 0.92 33.01
N GLY A 462 -1.11 0.31 34.01
CA GLY A 462 -0.34 -0.94 33.88
C GLY A 462 1.15 -0.71 33.60
N ASP A 463 1.89 -1.82 33.45
CA ASP A 463 3.29 -1.75 33.04
C ASP A 463 3.44 -1.85 31.52
N GLY A 464 3.69 -0.70 30.88
CA GLY A 464 3.92 -0.62 29.44
C GLY A 464 5.23 -1.25 28.97
N ARG A 465 6.15 -1.60 29.88
CA ARG A 465 7.42 -2.27 29.52
C ARG A 465 7.30 -3.78 29.45
N ASP A 466 6.31 -4.38 30.09
CA ASP A 466 6.18 -5.84 30.09
C ASP A 466 5.45 -6.32 28.83
N THR A 467 5.65 -7.60 28.52
CA THR A 467 4.96 -8.28 27.40
C THR A 467 4.24 -9.54 27.88
N ASP A 468 4.28 -9.82 29.18
CA ASP A 468 3.49 -10.86 29.81
C ASP A 468 2.14 -10.32 30.30
N PHE A 469 1.06 -11.02 29.96
CA PHE A 469 -0.31 -10.64 30.32
C PHE A 469 -0.48 -10.32 31.82
N THR A 470 0.10 -11.13 32.70
CA THR A 470 -0.04 -10.98 34.16
C THR A 470 0.83 -9.84 34.70
N ARG A 471 2.01 -9.62 34.11
CA ARG A 471 2.98 -8.61 34.57
C ARG A 471 2.67 -7.19 34.09
N VAL A 472 1.93 -7.06 32.98
CA VAL A 472 1.32 -5.79 32.53
C VAL A 472 0.18 -5.35 33.48
N VAL A 473 -0.30 -6.26 34.34
CA VAL A 473 -1.31 -6.01 35.39
C VAL A 473 -2.69 -5.69 34.82
N HIS A 474 -3.17 -6.54 33.89
CA HIS A 474 -4.51 -6.44 33.33
C HIS A 474 -5.60 -6.65 34.38
N THR A 475 -6.59 -5.75 34.41
CA THR A 475 -7.71 -5.84 35.35
C THR A 475 -9.02 -6.18 34.62
N PRO A 476 -9.79 -7.18 35.09
CA PRO A 476 -11.07 -7.53 34.49
C PRO A 476 -12.16 -6.48 34.78
N ASN A 477 -13.11 -6.33 33.84
CA ASN A 477 -14.30 -5.48 34.00
C ASN A 477 -15.34 -6.07 34.96
N SER A 478 -15.38 -7.40 35.11
CA SER A 478 -16.37 -8.12 35.91
C SER A 478 -15.76 -9.31 36.67
N PRO A 479 -16.37 -9.74 37.79
CA PRO A 479 -15.94 -10.94 38.52
C PRO A 479 -15.97 -12.23 37.67
N LYS A 480 -16.98 -12.39 36.80
CA LYS A 480 -17.10 -13.51 35.84
C LYS A 480 -15.91 -13.54 34.89
N GLN A 481 -15.53 -12.39 34.33
CA GLN A 481 -14.35 -12.27 33.48
C GLN A 481 -13.07 -12.60 34.24
N GLY A 482 -12.94 -12.13 35.49
CA GLY A 482 -11.80 -12.48 36.35
C GLY A 482 -11.68 -13.99 36.61
N GLN A 483 -12.80 -14.69 36.87
CA GLN A 483 -12.80 -16.15 37.00
C GLN A 483 -12.37 -16.85 35.71
N ALA A 484 -12.88 -16.40 34.55
CA ALA A 484 -12.45 -16.93 33.25
C ALA A 484 -10.96 -16.70 32.98
N TRP A 485 -10.41 -15.55 33.41
CA TRP A 485 -8.98 -15.25 33.26
C TRP A 485 -8.12 -16.13 34.17
N ARG A 486 -8.53 -16.35 35.43
CA ARG A 486 -7.88 -17.31 36.35
C ARG A 486 -7.80 -18.71 35.76
N ALA A 487 -8.90 -19.20 35.19
CA ALA A 487 -8.95 -20.51 34.56
C ALA A 487 -8.05 -20.61 33.32
N ARG A 488 -7.90 -19.53 32.54
CA ARG A 488 -7.19 -19.53 31.24
C ARG A 488 -5.69 -19.24 31.33
N HIS A 489 -5.27 -18.38 32.25
CA HIS A 489 -3.87 -17.95 32.37
C HIS A 489 -3.16 -18.59 33.58
N GLY A 490 -3.92 -19.26 34.46
CA GLY A 490 -3.41 -19.82 35.70
C GLY A 490 -2.90 -18.76 36.67
N THR A 491 -2.67 -19.17 37.91
CA THR A 491 -1.73 -18.49 38.80
C THR A 491 -0.33 -18.96 38.40
N PRO A 492 0.69 -18.11 38.20
CA PRO A 492 2.00 -18.55 37.69
C PRO A 492 2.69 -19.66 38.50
N TYR A 493 2.23 -19.95 39.72
CA TYR A 493 2.81 -20.93 40.65
C TYR A 493 1.81 -21.90 41.31
N GLY A 494 0.59 -22.05 40.79
CA GLY A 494 -0.38 -23.05 41.30
C GLY A 494 -0.90 -22.85 42.75
N GLU A 495 -0.58 -21.73 43.41
CA GLU A 495 -1.12 -21.38 44.73
C GLU A 495 -2.16 -20.25 44.62
N GLU A 496 -3.28 -20.38 45.34
CA GLU A 496 -4.37 -19.39 45.41
C GLU A 496 -3.91 -17.97 45.83
N ARG A 497 -2.70 -17.86 46.39
CA ARG A 497 -2.08 -16.60 46.83
C ARG A 497 -1.57 -15.75 45.67
N TYR A 498 -1.39 -16.32 44.49
CA TYR A 498 -0.82 -15.64 43.32
C TYR A 498 -1.90 -15.33 42.28
N ASN A 499 -2.78 -14.39 42.61
CA ASN A 499 -3.80 -13.87 41.69
C ASN A 499 -3.18 -13.39 40.36
N TRP A 500 -3.97 -13.35 39.29
CA TRP A 500 -3.60 -12.91 37.92
C TRP A 500 -2.89 -11.54 37.83
N ASN A 501 -2.92 -10.77 38.92
CA ASN A 501 -2.13 -9.56 39.16
C ASN A 501 -0.78 -9.90 39.83
N TYR A 502 0.00 -10.83 39.27
CA TYR A 502 1.27 -11.27 39.84
C TYR A 502 2.40 -10.24 39.61
N ARG A 503 2.17 -9.03 40.07
CA ARG A 503 3.22 -8.08 40.38
C ARG A 503 2.89 -7.46 41.72
N GLU A 504 3.15 -8.26 42.74
CA GLU A 504 3.17 -7.80 44.13
C GLU A 504 4.01 -6.50 44.16
N LEU A 505 3.42 -5.41 44.66
CA LEU A 505 4.02 -4.07 44.75
C LEU A 505 4.04 -3.21 43.46
N TRP A 506 3.22 -3.50 42.44
CA TRP A 506 2.99 -2.52 41.36
C TRP A 506 1.87 -1.55 41.71
N ASP A 507 2.22 -0.27 41.88
CA ASP A 507 1.31 0.76 42.41
C ASP A 507 0.20 1.19 41.43
N LEU A 508 0.37 0.92 40.13
CA LEU A 508 -0.50 1.41 39.05
C LEU A 508 -1.05 0.26 38.18
N PRO A 509 -1.95 -0.59 38.71
CA PRO A 509 -2.60 -1.64 37.91
C PRO A 509 -3.41 -1.02 36.77
N MET A 510 -3.64 -1.77 35.68
CA MET A 510 -4.48 -1.28 34.59
C MET A 510 -5.89 -0.97 35.08
N PHE A 511 -6.48 0.12 34.60
CA PHE A 511 -7.89 0.37 34.84
C PHE A 511 -8.74 -0.68 34.13
N PRO A 512 -9.78 -1.22 34.79
CA PRO A 512 -10.88 -1.84 34.06
C PRO A 512 -11.35 -0.89 32.96
N THR A 513 -11.61 -1.40 31.76
CA THR A 513 -12.00 -0.60 30.58
C THR A 513 -13.14 0.37 30.89
N LYS A 514 -14.09 -0.01 31.74
CA LYS A 514 -15.22 0.86 32.16
C LYS A 514 -14.80 2.13 32.93
N PHE A 515 -13.58 2.18 33.45
CA PHE A 515 -13.03 3.31 34.21
C PHE A 515 -11.91 4.06 33.47
N VAL A 516 -11.58 3.67 32.23
CA VAL A 516 -10.46 4.27 31.47
C VAL A 516 -10.59 5.78 31.30
N GLN A 517 -11.83 6.30 31.18
CA GLN A 517 -12.06 7.75 31.03
C GLN A 517 -11.62 8.55 32.25
N ALA A 518 -11.44 7.95 33.43
CA ALA A 518 -10.87 8.64 34.59
C ALA A 518 -9.47 9.23 34.30
N SER A 519 -8.72 8.62 33.38
CA SER A 519 -7.40 9.08 32.96
C SER A 519 -7.42 10.33 32.08
N CYS A 520 -8.55 10.71 31.48
CA CYS A 520 -8.66 11.92 30.65
C CYS A 520 -8.21 13.17 31.41
N ARG A 521 -8.43 13.19 32.73
CA ARG A 521 -8.01 14.26 33.64
C ARG A 521 -6.51 14.54 33.64
N ARG A 522 -5.67 13.59 33.22
CA ARG A 522 -4.20 13.77 33.17
C ARG A 522 -3.79 14.96 32.31
N CYS A 523 -4.58 15.26 31.27
CA CYS A 523 -4.33 16.37 30.36
C CYS A 523 -5.54 17.32 30.24
N HIS A 524 -6.77 16.80 30.37
CA HIS A 524 -8.01 17.57 30.22
C HIS A 524 -8.59 18.02 31.56
N THR A 525 -7.81 18.75 32.37
CA THR A 525 -8.20 19.13 33.74
C THR A 525 -9.38 20.10 33.83
N GLU A 526 -9.58 20.93 32.81
CA GLU A 526 -10.58 22.01 32.78
C GLU A 526 -11.64 21.79 31.69
N ALA A 527 -11.72 20.59 31.12
CA ALA A 527 -12.64 20.31 30.04
C ALA A 527 -14.10 20.26 30.53
N VAL A 528 -14.92 21.21 30.07
CA VAL A 528 -16.37 21.26 30.35
C VAL A 528 -17.14 20.29 29.45
N GLU A 529 -16.62 20.02 28.25
CA GLU A 529 -17.10 19.05 27.28
C GLU A 529 -15.90 18.33 26.64
N LEU A 530 -16.02 17.03 26.40
CA LEU A 530 -14.95 16.21 25.84
C LEU A 530 -15.51 15.04 25.03
N ASP A 531 -15.33 15.06 23.71
CA ASP A 531 -15.71 13.96 22.81
C ASP A 531 -14.92 12.69 23.17
N GLY A 532 -15.64 11.60 23.45
CA GLY A 532 -15.10 10.33 23.93
C GLY A 532 -14.74 10.31 25.42
N GLY A 533 -15.00 11.41 26.15
CA GLY A 533 -14.73 11.59 27.58
C GLY A 533 -15.97 11.99 28.39
N GLU A 534 -17.16 11.63 27.92
CA GLU A 534 -18.43 12.11 28.47
C GLU A 534 -18.65 11.66 29.92
N LYS A 535 -18.29 10.42 30.28
CA LYS A 535 -18.40 9.93 31.66
C LYS A 535 -17.41 10.60 32.59
N TYR A 536 -16.24 10.98 32.06
CA TYR A 536 -15.27 11.76 32.83
C TYR A 536 -15.85 13.14 33.18
N VAL A 537 -16.39 13.85 32.19
CA VAL A 537 -17.02 15.17 32.38
C VAL A 537 -18.19 15.07 33.36
N GLU A 538 -19.04 14.04 33.23
CA GLU A 538 -20.13 13.79 34.18
C GLU A 538 -19.63 13.53 35.60
N GLY A 539 -18.55 12.74 35.74
CA GLY A 539 -17.90 12.47 37.02
C GLY A 539 -17.34 13.73 37.68
N MET A 540 -16.71 14.63 36.90
CA MET A 540 -16.20 15.91 37.40
C MET A 540 -17.34 16.82 37.88
N LYS A 541 -18.43 16.93 37.11
CA LYS A 541 -19.63 17.67 37.51
C LYS A 541 -20.23 17.13 38.81
N LEU A 542 -20.18 15.81 39.01
CA LEU A 542 -20.64 15.18 40.25
C LEU A 542 -19.72 15.50 41.44
N VAL A 543 -18.40 15.43 41.25
CA VAL A 543 -17.40 15.80 42.27
C VAL A 543 -17.60 17.24 42.73
N GLU A 544 -17.86 18.16 41.80
CA GLU A 544 -18.11 19.57 42.08
C GLU A 544 -19.44 19.79 42.80
N ARG A 545 -20.51 19.19 42.29
CA ARG A 545 -21.87 19.34 42.83
C ARG A 545 -21.97 18.81 44.26
N VAL A 546 -21.35 17.67 44.54
CA VAL A 546 -21.37 17.03 45.86
C VAL A 546 -20.32 17.65 46.80
N GLY A 547 -19.34 18.39 46.25
CA GLY A 547 -18.30 19.02 47.05
C GLY A 547 -17.28 18.03 47.63
N CYS A 548 -16.98 16.95 46.91
CA CYS A 548 -16.07 15.90 47.41
C CYS A 548 -14.69 16.46 47.79
N TYR A 549 -14.24 17.51 47.11
CA TYR A 549 -12.98 18.21 47.39
C TYR A 549 -12.95 18.92 48.76
N GLY A 550 -14.11 19.13 49.40
CA GLY A 550 -14.19 19.72 50.74
C GLY A 550 -13.71 18.77 51.85
N CYS A 551 -13.88 17.45 51.66
CA CYS A 551 -13.46 16.43 52.62
C CYS A 551 -12.25 15.60 52.12
N HIS A 552 -12.16 15.36 50.82
CA HIS A 552 -11.05 14.63 50.21
C HIS A 552 -10.08 15.61 49.58
N ARG A 553 -8.80 15.45 49.90
CA ARG A 553 -7.74 16.20 49.23
C ARG A 553 -7.70 15.78 47.76
N ILE A 554 -8.10 16.70 46.87
CA ILE A 554 -8.05 16.51 45.43
C ILE A 554 -7.20 17.63 44.84
N ASP A 555 -6.02 17.30 44.31
CA ASP A 555 -4.98 18.29 43.98
C ASP A 555 -5.43 19.36 42.97
N SER A 556 -6.28 19.04 41.98
CA SER A 556 -6.75 20.06 41.02
C SER A 556 -7.86 20.98 41.55
N TYR A 557 -8.42 20.72 42.73
CA TYR A 557 -9.43 21.57 43.37
C TYR A 557 -8.85 22.34 44.57
N GLN A 558 -7.55 22.25 44.79
CA GLN A 558 -6.85 23.07 45.77
C GLN A 558 -6.74 24.50 45.23
N ILE A 559 -7.61 25.38 45.73
CA ILE A 559 -7.44 26.82 45.60
C ILE A 559 -6.33 27.22 46.58
N LEU A 560 -5.07 26.98 46.23
CA LEU A 560 -3.93 27.63 46.86
C LEU A 560 -3.19 28.41 45.75
N PRO A 561 -3.03 29.73 45.87
CA PRO A 561 -2.21 30.48 44.94
C PRO A 561 -0.80 29.90 44.94
N LYS A 562 -0.21 29.75 43.74
CA LYS A 562 1.15 29.23 43.50
C LYS A 562 2.28 30.08 44.12
N ASP A 563 1.95 31.08 44.93
CA ASP A 563 2.86 32.16 45.33
C ASP A 563 3.22 32.12 46.83
N LEU A 564 3.01 30.97 47.49
CA LEU A 564 3.49 30.71 48.86
C LEU A 564 4.34 29.43 48.89
N ALA A 565 5.51 29.49 48.29
CA ALA A 565 6.67 28.64 48.56
C ALA A 565 7.96 29.42 48.30
#